data_AF-A0AAU0TP66-F1
#
_entry.id   AF-A0AAU0TP66-F1
#
_cell.length_a   1.000
_cell.length_b   1.000
_cell.length_c   1.000
_cell.angle_alpha   90.00
_cell.angle_beta   90.00
_cell.angle_gamma   90.00
#
_symmetry.space_group_name_H-M   'P 1'
#
loop_
_entity.id
_entity.type
_entity.pdbx_description
1 polymer ?
#
loop_
_entity_poly.entity_id
_entity_poly.type
_entity_poly.pdbx_seq_one_letter_code
_entity_poly.pdbx_strand_id
1 'polypeptide(L)'
;MTAAFVFDPNAVYDVKNPDDAHPIWRIQDRKVYAYLEHDPRRDWSGDIGILVLCLPRRLVDHDGRDLAFIEGKNVRCVDGREFSLVVARG
;
A
#
# COMPACT_ATOMS: atom_id res chain seq x y z
N MET A 1 18.47 14.06 -14.08
CA MET A 1 17.00 13.92 -14.22
C MET A 1 16.58 12.75 -13.36
N THR A 2 15.94 12.99 -12.22
CA THR A 2 15.29 11.94 -11.43
C THR A 2 14.08 11.47 -12.22
N ALA A 3 14.04 10.17 -12.57
CA ALA A 3 12.88 9.61 -13.26
C ALA A 3 11.63 9.84 -12.40
N ALA A 4 10.59 10.42 -12.99
CA ALA A 4 9.30 10.54 -12.34
C ALA A 4 8.80 9.13 -11.99
N PHE A 5 8.34 8.94 -10.75
CA PHE A 5 7.74 7.66 -10.38
C PHE A 5 6.44 7.46 -11.16
N VAL A 6 6.40 6.39 -11.94
CA VAL A 6 5.19 5.94 -12.64
C VAL A 6 4.62 4.77 -11.85
N PHE A 7 3.41 4.96 -11.33
CA PHE A 7 2.68 3.91 -10.64
C PHE A 7 2.14 2.91 -11.68
N ASP A 8 2.47 1.63 -11.50
CA ASP A 8 1.99 0.50 -12.30
C ASP A 8 0.96 -0.29 -11.47
N PRO A 9 -0.34 -0.24 -11.80
CA PRO A 9 -1.37 -0.93 -11.03
C PRO A 9 -1.26 -2.46 -11.02
N ASN A 10 -0.43 -3.05 -11.88
CA ASN A 10 -0.19 -4.49 -11.95
C ASN A 10 1.04 -4.94 -11.15
N ALA A 11 1.86 -4.00 -10.68
CA ALA A 11 3.00 -4.31 -9.84
C ALA A 11 2.57 -4.58 -8.39
N VAL A 12 3.39 -5.35 -7.68
CA VAL A 12 3.24 -5.53 -6.23
C VAL A 12 3.98 -4.41 -5.52
N TYR A 13 3.29 -3.73 -4.61
CA TYR A 13 3.88 -2.70 -3.78
C TYR A 13 3.75 -3.00 -2.30
N ASP A 14 4.81 -2.72 -1.57
CA ASP A 14 4.85 -2.65 -0.13
C ASP A 14 4.71 -1.20 0.31
N VAL A 15 3.78 -0.95 1.22
CA VAL A 15 3.62 0.33 1.91
C VAL A 15 4.36 0.23 3.23
N LYS A 16 5.38 1.06 3.44
CA LYS A 16 6.22 0.99 4.64
C LYS A 16 6.94 2.30 4.94
N ASN A 17 7.44 2.45 6.16
CA ASN A 17 8.47 3.46 6.39
C ASN A 17 9.79 2.99 5.76
N PRO A 18 10.64 3.91 5.29
CA PRO A 18 11.95 3.56 4.72
C PRO A 18 12.80 2.69 5.66
N ASP A 19 12.72 2.97 6.96
CA ASP A 19 13.51 2.32 8.01
C ASP A 19 12.88 1.03 8.55
N ASP A 20 11.63 0.73 8.16
CA ASP A 20 10.95 -0.46 8.65
C ASP A 20 11.41 -1.72 7.90
N ALA A 21 11.77 -2.74 8.69
CA ALA A 21 12.10 -4.07 8.19
C ALA A 21 10.89 -4.74 7.53
N HIS A 22 9.69 -4.46 8.04
CA HIS A 22 8.44 -5.05 7.57
C HIS A 22 7.50 -3.97 7.04
N PRO A 23 6.76 -4.26 5.97
CA PRO A 23 5.73 -3.35 5.51
C PRO A 23 4.51 -3.37 6.40
N ILE A 24 3.70 -2.31 6.30
CA ILE A 24 2.40 -2.24 6.98
C ILE A 24 1.28 -2.78 6.11
N TRP A 25 1.35 -2.51 4.80
CA TRP A 25 0.40 -3.00 3.81
C TRP A 25 1.12 -3.51 2.57
N ARG A 26 0.47 -4.44 1.87
CA ARG A 26 0.83 -4.82 0.50
C ARG A 26 -0.33 -4.55 -0.43
N ILE A 27 -0.02 -4.00 -1.60
CA ILE A 27 -0.95 -3.80 -2.69
C ILE A 27 -0.56 -4.79 -3.79
N GLN A 28 -1.46 -5.71 -4.10
CA GLN A 28 -1.27 -6.73 -5.13
C GLN A 28 -2.61 -7.06 -5.77
N ASP A 29 -2.66 -7.16 -7.11
CA ASP A 29 -3.88 -7.45 -7.86
C ASP A 29 -5.04 -6.51 -7.48
N ARG A 30 -4.70 -5.24 -7.23
CA ARG A 30 -5.59 -4.19 -6.72
C ARG A 30 -6.25 -4.47 -5.36
N LYS A 31 -5.80 -5.48 -4.63
CA LYS A 31 -6.19 -5.73 -3.24
C LYS A 31 -5.17 -5.16 -2.30
N VAL A 32 -5.64 -4.72 -1.14
CA VAL A 32 -4.82 -4.22 -0.04
C VAL A 32 -4.82 -5.27 1.05
N TYR A 33 -3.63 -5.66 1.50
CA TYR A 33 -3.45 -6.65 2.56
C TYR A 33 -2.68 -6.01 3.71
N ALA A 34 -3.06 -6.31 4.96
CA ALA A 34 -2.34 -5.86 6.13
C ALA A 34 -1.22 -6.83 6.51
N TYR A 35 -0.08 -6.30 6.91
CA TYR A 35 0.96 -7.12 7.51
C TYR A 35 0.60 -7.42 8.97
N LEU A 36 0.69 -8.70 9.35
CA LEU A 36 0.45 -9.15 10.72
C LEU A 36 1.80 -9.30 11.43
N GLU A 37 2.21 -8.27 12.18
CA GLU A 37 3.52 -8.18 12.85
C GLU A 37 3.83 -9.37 13.76
N HIS A 38 2.80 -10.00 14.35
CA HIS A 38 2.94 -11.07 15.33
C HIS A 38 2.73 -12.50 14.79
N ASP A 39 2.51 -12.69 13.49
CA ASP A 39 2.36 -14.04 12.92
C ASP A 39 3.57 -14.45 12.05
N PRO A 40 4.51 -15.25 12.60
CA PRO A 40 5.70 -15.69 11.89
C PRO A 40 5.42 -16.76 10.83
N ARG A 41 4.18 -17.24 10.67
CA ARG A 41 3.86 -18.31 9.71
C ARG A 41 3.68 -17.85 8.27
N ARG A 42 3.76 -16.53 8.01
CA ARG A 42 3.33 -15.91 6.75
C ARG A 42 1.88 -16.27 6.46
N ASP A 43 1.00 -15.31 6.62
CA ASP A 43 0.60 -14.59 5.42
C ASP A 43 -0.06 -13.31 5.88
N TRP A 44 0.06 -12.31 5.04
CA TRP A 44 -0.76 -11.11 5.09
C TRP A 44 -2.16 -11.41 5.60
N SER A 45 -2.78 -10.47 6.30
CA SER A 45 -4.21 -10.58 6.57
C SER A 45 -4.94 -10.93 5.27
N GLY A 46 -6.16 -11.48 5.39
CA GLY A 46 -7.10 -11.43 4.26
C GLY A 46 -7.16 -10.02 3.69
N ASP A 47 -7.57 -9.89 2.43
CA ASP A 47 -7.68 -8.56 1.84
C ASP A 47 -8.53 -7.68 2.76
N ILE A 48 -8.01 -6.51 3.10
CA ILE A 48 -8.66 -5.52 3.99
C ILE A 48 -9.31 -4.40 3.18
N GLY A 49 -9.11 -4.40 1.87
CA GLY A 49 -9.52 -3.31 1.01
C GLY A 49 -9.08 -3.47 -0.43
N ILE A 50 -9.36 -2.43 -1.22
CA ILE A 50 -9.08 -2.37 -2.65
C ILE A 50 -8.40 -1.06 -3.04
N LEU A 51 -7.60 -1.14 -4.10
CA LEU A 51 -7.04 0.00 -4.80
C LEU A 51 -8.05 0.51 -5.85
N VAL A 52 -8.45 1.76 -5.70
CA VAL A 52 -9.26 2.50 -6.66
C VAL A 52 -8.35 3.43 -7.47
N LEU A 53 -8.37 3.27 -8.80
CA LEU A 53 -7.47 3.95 -9.74
C LEU A 53 -7.98 5.32 -10.22
N CYS A 54 -9.05 5.86 -9.63
CA CYS A 54 -9.43 7.25 -9.86
C CYS A 54 -8.32 8.19 -9.34
N LEU A 55 -8.27 9.44 -9.83
CA LEU A 55 -7.32 10.43 -9.34
C LEU A 55 -8.02 11.33 -8.30
N PRO A 56 -7.48 11.48 -7.07
CA PRO A 56 -6.30 10.81 -6.53
C PRO A 56 -6.52 9.30 -6.31
N ARG A 57 -5.46 8.50 -6.43
CA ARG A 57 -5.51 7.03 -6.25
C ARG A 57 -5.79 6.73 -4.78
N ARG A 58 -6.76 5.86 -4.51
CA ARG A 58 -7.27 5.60 -3.16
C ARG A 58 -7.11 4.14 -2.76
N LEU A 59 -6.74 3.92 -1.51
CA LEU A 59 -6.90 2.64 -0.83
C LEU A 59 -8.16 2.76 0.02
N VAL A 60 -9.13 1.89 -0.21
CA VAL A 60 -10.40 1.88 0.54
C VAL A 60 -10.61 0.53 1.19
N ASP A 61 -11.25 0.51 2.36
CA ASP A 61 -11.65 -0.74 3.02
C ASP A 61 -12.85 -1.40 2.32
N HIS A 62 -13.29 -2.56 2.84
CA HIS A 62 -14.47 -3.28 2.33
C HIS A 62 -15.79 -2.53 2.48
N ASP A 63 -15.87 -1.58 3.40
CA ASP A 63 -17.02 -0.71 3.58
C ASP A 63 -16.97 0.51 2.65
N GLY A 64 -15.92 0.66 1.84
CA GLY A 64 -15.68 1.79 0.94
C GLY A 64 -15.16 3.04 1.63
N ARG A 65 -14.70 2.95 2.88
CA ARG A 65 -14.07 4.06 3.60
C ARG A 65 -12.62 4.21 3.18
N ASP A 66 -12.16 5.45 3.13
CA ASP A 66 -10.76 5.74 2.80
C ASP A 66 -9.81 5.24 3.89
N LEU A 67 -8.81 4.46 3.47
CA LEU A 67 -7.66 4.09 4.30
C LEU A 67 -6.50 5.04 4.04
N ALA A 68 -6.17 5.28 2.77
CA ALA A 68 -5.07 6.14 2.36
C ALA A 68 -5.17 6.62 0.90
N PHE A 69 -4.35 7.62 0.57
CA PHE A 69 -4.22 8.20 -0.76
C PHE A 69 -2.79 8.01 -1.27
N ILE A 70 -2.65 7.67 -2.56
CA ILE A 70 -1.36 7.46 -3.21
C ILE A 70 -1.05 8.66 -4.12
N GLU A 71 0.06 9.33 -3.82
CA GLU A 71 0.57 10.49 -4.56
C GLU A 71 2.05 10.28 -4.90
N GLY A 72 2.32 9.89 -6.15
CA GLY A 72 3.66 9.47 -6.54
C GLY A 72 4.10 8.25 -5.73
N LYS A 73 5.22 8.37 -5.02
CA LYS A 73 5.73 7.32 -4.10
C LYS A 73 5.17 7.42 -2.68
N ASN A 74 4.40 8.44 -2.37
CA ASN A 74 3.93 8.67 -1.00
C ASN A 74 2.54 8.07 -0.82
N VAL A 75 2.30 7.52 0.36
CA VAL A 75 1.00 7.02 0.82
C VAL A 75 0.60 7.82 2.04
N ARG A 76 -0.45 8.63 1.92
CA ARG A 76 -0.98 9.44 3.02
C ARG A 76 -2.23 8.79 3.58
N CYS A 77 -2.17 8.31 4.80
CA CYS A 77 -3.29 7.70 5.51
C CYS A 77 -4.29 8.75 5.97
N VAL A 78 -5.55 8.35 6.14
CA VAL A 78 -6.62 9.23 6.65
C VAL A 78 -6.40 9.67 8.10
N ASP A 79 -5.62 8.91 8.86
CA ASP A 79 -5.23 9.23 10.23
C ASP A 79 -4.05 10.20 10.31
N GLY A 80 -3.53 10.67 9.16
CA GLY A 80 -2.43 11.61 9.07
C GLY A 80 -1.04 10.99 9.03
N ARG A 81 -0.90 9.65 9.11
CA ARG A 81 0.39 8.98 8.91
C ARG A 81 0.80 8.97 7.44
N GLU A 82 2.10 9.01 7.20
CA GLU A 82 2.67 8.96 5.85
C GLU A 82 3.64 7.81 5.73
N PHE A 83 3.59 7.12 4.58
CA PHE A 83 4.42 5.98 4.26
C PHE A 83 4.93 6.09 2.82
N SER A 84 5.88 5.22 2.47
CA SER A 84 6.42 5.13 1.11
C SER A 84 5.95 3.85 0.41
N LEU A 85 5.68 3.97 -0.89
CA LEU A 85 5.51 2.86 -1.82
C LEU A 85 6.87 2.35 -2.27
N VAL A 86 7.12 1.07 -2.01
CA VAL A 86 8.30 0.35 -2.45
C VAL A 86 7.84 -0.80 -3.33
N VAL A 87 8.41 -0.95 -4.53
CA VAL A 87 8.13 -2.12 -5.38
C VAL A 87 8.64 -3.36 -4.66
N ALA A 88 7.76 -4.30 -4.36
CA ALA A 88 8.16 -5.57 -3.77
C ALA A 88 8.91 -6.38 -4.84
N ARG A 89 10.14 -6.82 -4.52
CA ARG A 89 10.85 -7.81 -5.35
C ARG A 89 10.36 -9.19 -4.93
N GLY A 90 9.77 -9.92 -5.89
CA GLY A 90 9.40 -11.33 -5.74
C GLY A 90 10.61 -12.22 -5.54
#